data_AF-A0A2T2UKU8-F1
#
_entry.id   AF-A0A2T2UKU8-F1
#
_cell.length_a   1.000
_cell.length_b   1.000
_cell.length_c   1.000
_cell.angle_alpha   90.00
_cell.angle_beta   90.00
_cell.angle_gamma   90.00
#
_symmetry.space_group_name_H-M   'P 1'
#
loop_
_entity.id
_entity.type
_entity.pdbx_description
1 polymer ?
#
loop_
_entity_poly.entity_id
_entity_poly.type
_entity_poly.pdbx_seq_one_letter_code
_entity_poly.pdbx_strand_id
1 'polypeptide(L)'
;MDTLLVEGLEGEGPGDIVGAFVAETEVSPDAIGDIDVRDGRARVQIDEDVAQAVVDAMDGNRVGPSRVRVFPDDEQTRRVRDHVETYQRLVELEREEEMRRHEAEIRSTTGPEREAKGRAMIDMRGVDEGQSLAGHEVKFLKRRREDPLPETEIAVGDLAMVSKDDPLREDNPAGTVTKKTNWTIHVAFDREPPDFLLGEGLRLDLYVNDITYQRMKAALDQLRTAEARLAELRDTLIGLAEPAEPDPTEVEAWYNEQLDDSQRLAVRRALGAEDVHLVHGPPGTGKTTTAIEVIQQAVGAGDTVLAT
;
A
#
# COMPACT_ATOMS: atom_id res chain seq x y z
N MET A 1 9.68 -16.06 32.70
CA MET A 1 8.27 -15.75 32.38
C MET A 1 8.28 -14.64 31.38
N ASP A 2 7.68 -14.88 30.23
CA ASP A 2 7.43 -13.88 29.20
C ASP A 2 6.15 -13.12 29.52
N THR A 3 5.96 -11.99 28.83
CA THR A 3 4.70 -11.25 28.86
C THR A 3 4.12 -11.28 27.47
N LEU A 4 2.87 -11.70 27.36
CA LEU A 4 2.07 -11.59 26.15
C LEU A 4 1.17 -10.37 26.26
N LEU A 5 0.96 -9.67 25.15
CA LEU A 5 -0.06 -8.64 25.03
C LEU A 5 -1.25 -9.21 24.26
N VAL A 6 -2.42 -9.11 24.88
CA VAL A 6 -3.72 -9.42 24.27
C VAL A 6 -4.41 -8.10 23.95
N GLU A 7 -4.82 -7.90 22.71
CA GLU A 7 -5.56 -6.71 22.26
C GLU A 7 -6.93 -7.09 21.67
N GLY A 8 -7.88 -6.16 21.72
CA GLY A 8 -9.22 -6.35 21.14
C GLY A 8 -10.26 -6.89 22.13
N LEU A 9 -10.02 -6.73 23.43
CA LEU A 9 -10.99 -7.08 24.47
C LEU A 9 -12.06 -5.98 24.57
N GLU A 10 -13.32 -6.37 24.69
CA GLU A 10 -14.50 -5.50 24.82
C GLU A 10 -15.16 -5.62 26.20
N GLY A 11 -14.37 -5.96 27.23
CA GLY A 11 -14.82 -6.02 28.63
C GLY A 11 -14.51 -7.34 29.33
N GLU A 12 -13.87 -8.28 28.65
CA GLU A 12 -13.38 -9.54 29.22
C GLU A 12 -12.33 -9.29 30.30
N GLY A 13 -12.43 -10.07 31.39
CA GLY A 13 -11.53 -10.00 32.53
C GLY A 13 -10.44 -11.09 32.52
N PRO A 14 -9.59 -11.12 33.55
CA PRO A 14 -8.54 -12.14 33.68
C PRO A 14 -9.04 -13.58 33.60
N GLY A 15 -10.21 -13.87 34.18
CA GLY A 15 -10.79 -15.22 34.15
C GLY A 15 -11.20 -15.69 32.75
N ASP A 16 -11.67 -14.78 31.89
CA ASP A 16 -12.01 -15.09 30.50
C ASP A 16 -10.75 -15.41 29.69
N ILE A 17 -9.66 -14.65 29.93
CA ILE A 17 -8.36 -14.85 29.28
C ILE A 17 -7.75 -16.20 29.68
N VAL A 18 -7.70 -16.50 30.98
CA VAL A 18 -7.21 -17.81 31.47
C VAL A 18 -8.05 -18.93 30.89
N GLY A 19 -9.38 -18.79 30.92
CA GLY A 19 -10.30 -19.80 30.37
C GLY A 19 -10.07 -20.07 28.90
N ALA A 20 -9.90 -19.02 28.08
CA ALA A 20 -9.62 -19.14 26.66
C ALA A 20 -8.26 -19.77 26.40
N PHE A 21 -7.20 -19.32 27.08
CA PHE A 21 -5.85 -19.85 26.88
C PHE A 21 -5.80 -21.34 27.23
N VAL A 22 -6.31 -21.74 28.38
CA VAL A 22 -6.32 -23.15 28.81
C VAL A 22 -7.16 -24.03 27.87
N ALA A 23 -8.30 -23.54 27.40
CA ALA A 23 -9.18 -24.29 26.51
C ALA A 23 -8.58 -24.53 25.12
N GLU A 24 -7.86 -23.54 24.57
CA GLU A 24 -7.38 -23.57 23.18
C GLU A 24 -5.94 -24.06 23.03
N THR A 25 -5.12 -24.01 24.09
CA THR A 25 -3.65 -24.27 23.99
C THR A 25 -3.16 -25.47 24.79
N GLU A 26 -4.04 -26.19 25.49
CA GLU A 26 -3.69 -27.27 26.45
C GLU A 26 -2.69 -26.83 27.56
N VAL A 27 -2.46 -25.53 27.71
CA VAL A 27 -1.55 -24.98 28.71
C VAL A 27 -2.14 -25.12 30.11
N SER A 28 -1.29 -25.50 31.08
CA SER A 28 -1.68 -25.56 32.48
C SER A 28 -2.05 -24.16 32.98
N PRO A 29 -3.15 -24.00 33.75
CA PRO A 29 -3.47 -22.73 34.42
C PRO A 29 -2.31 -22.19 35.28
N ASP A 30 -1.47 -23.09 35.83
CA ASP A 30 -0.31 -22.72 36.65
C ASP A 30 0.81 -22.04 35.84
N ALA A 31 0.81 -22.21 34.52
CA ALA A 31 1.77 -21.56 33.62
C ALA A 31 1.41 -20.11 33.31
N ILE A 32 0.22 -19.64 33.75
CA ILE A 32 -0.28 -18.28 33.55
C ILE A 32 -0.12 -17.53 34.88
N GLY A 33 0.67 -16.47 34.85
CA GLY A 33 0.97 -15.60 35.99
C GLY A 33 0.03 -14.41 36.10
N ASP A 34 0.61 -13.24 36.43
CA ASP A 34 -0.16 -12.01 36.59
C ASP A 34 -0.81 -11.55 35.28
N ILE A 35 -2.05 -11.08 35.38
CA ILE A 35 -2.82 -10.51 34.27
C ILE A 35 -3.25 -9.08 34.62
N ASP A 36 -2.75 -8.09 33.88
CA ASP A 36 -3.14 -6.67 34.01
C ASP A 36 -3.98 -6.26 32.81
N VAL A 37 -5.29 -6.09 33.01
CA VAL A 37 -6.25 -5.68 31.97
C VAL A 37 -6.51 -4.18 32.05
N ARG A 38 -6.26 -3.45 30.95
CA ARG A 38 -6.51 -2.01 30.83
C ARG A 38 -6.92 -1.64 29.41
N ASP A 39 -7.99 -0.85 29.29
CA ASP A 39 -8.43 -0.22 28.05
C ASP A 39 -8.54 -1.18 26.84
N GLY A 40 -9.19 -2.33 27.04
CA GLY A 40 -9.37 -3.34 25.98
C GLY A 40 -8.10 -4.12 25.61
N ARG A 41 -7.05 -4.02 26.45
CA ARG A 41 -5.80 -4.76 26.32
C ARG A 41 -5.49 -5.50 27.63
N ALA A 42 -4.75 -6.60 27.55
CA ALA A 42 -4.26 -7.31 28.73
C ALA A 42 -2.80 -7.72 28.58
N ARG A 43 -1.99 -7.46 29.60
CA ARG A 43 -0.64 -8.03 29.73
C ARG A 43 -0.73 -9.29 30.57
N VAL A 44 -0.32 -10.42 29.99
CA VAL A 44 -0.44 -11.76 30.58
C VAL A 44 0.97 -12.31 30.77
N GLN A 45 1.39 -12.53 32.01
CA GLN A 45 2.62 -13.27 32.26
C GLN A 45 2.39 -14.74 31.98
N ILE A 46 3.34 -15.36 31.29
CA ILE A 46 3.26 -16.77 30.93
C ILE A 46 4.64 -17.42 30.99
N ASP A 47 4.70 -18.71 31.27
CA ASP A 47 5.95 -19.46 31.18
C ASP A 47 6.51 -19.44 29.75
N GLU A 48 7.83 -19.22 29.65
CA GLU A 48 8.57 -19.08 28.38
C GLU A 48 8.34 -20.29 27.45
N ASP A 49 8.31 -21.50 28.03
CA ASP A 49 8.18 -22.76 27.29
C ASP A 49 6.83 -22.89 26.55
N VAL A 50 5.81 -22.12 26.94
CA VAL A 50 4.46 -22.19 26.34
C VAL A 50 4.03 -20.88 25.68
N ALA A 51 4.79 -19.79 25.84
CA ALA A 51 4.46 -18.46 25.33
C ALA A 51 4.14 -18.47 23.82
N GLN A 52 5.01 -19.09 23.03
CA GLN A 52 4.84 -19.16 21.57
C GLN A 52 3.61 -19.99 21.18
N ALA A 53 3.37 -21.13 21.84
CA ALA A 53 2.21 -21.97 21.56
C ALA A 53 0.89 -21.23 21.83
N VAL A 54 0.87 -20.38 22.87
CA VAL A 54 -0.27 -19.51 23.15
C VAL A 54 -0.46 -18.44 22.08
N VAL A 55 0.61 -17.77 21.65
CA VAL A 55 0.55 -16.80 20.54
C VAL A 55 -0.03 -17.45 19.28
N ASP A 56 0.52 -18.60 18.87
CA ASP A 56 0.13 -19.29 17.64
C ASP A 56 -1.34 -19.74 17.65
N ALA A 57 -1.87 -20.17 18.80
CA ALA A 57 -3.26 -20.63 18.89
C ALA A 57 -4.28 -19.51 19.17
N MET A 58 -3.85 -18.44 19.84
CA MET A 58 -4.76 -17.39 20.31
C MET A 58 -4.77 -16.15 19.42
N ASP A 59 -3.73 -15.88 18.62
CA ASP A 59 -3.74 -14.73 17.71
C ASP A 59 -4.85 -14.87 16.65
N GLY A 60 -5.75 -13.91 16.61
CA GLY A 60 -6.95 -13.96 15.78
C GLY A 60 -8.06 -14.88 16.31
N ASN A 61 -7.88 -15.58 17.44
CA ASN A 61 -8.90 -16.41 18.08
C ASN A 61 -9.81 -15.56 19.00
N ARG A 62 -10.63 -16.20 19.82
CA ARG A 62 -11.61 -15.54 20.68
C ARG A 62 -11.27 -15.63 22.16
N VAL A 63 -11.49 -14.54 22.88
CA VAL A 63 -11.60 -14.51 24.33
C VAL A 63 -13.02 -14.04 24.64
N GLY A 64 -13.85 -14.95 25.17
CA GLY A 64 -15.29 -14.69 25.29
C GLY A 64 -15.94 -14.37 23.93
N PRO A 65 -16.74 -13.29 23.81
CA PRO A 65 -17.30 -12.86 22.54
C PRO A 65 -16.29 -12.13 21.64
N SER A 66 -15.20 -11.59 22.19
CA SER A 66 -14.26 -10.75 21.45
C SER A 66 -13.26 -11.55 20.64
N ARG A 67 -12.94 -11.08 19.43
CA ARG A 67 -11.82 -11.61 18.64
C ARG A 67 -10.58 -10.81 19.01
N VAL A 68 -9.54 -11.50 19.47
CA VAL A 68 -8.34 -10.87 20.01
C VAL A 68 -7.15 -11.03 19.08
N ARG A 69 -6.14 -10.19 19.28
CA ARG A 69 -4.78 -10.43 18.81
C ARG A 69 -3.88 -10.72 19.99
N VAL A 70 -2.97 -11.68 19.85
CA VAL A 70 -2.06 -12.11 20.92
C VAL A 70 -0.65 -12.14 20.37
N PHE A 71 0.27 -11.48 21.05
CA PHE A 71 1.67 -11.42 20.61
C PHE A 71 2.61 -11.19 21.79
N PRO A 72 3.91 -11.49 21.64
CA PRO A 72 4.89 -11.19 22.68
C PRO A 72 4.99 -9.68 22.99
N ASP A 73 5.11 -9.30 24.26
CA ASP A 73 5.32 -7.91 24.71
C ASP A 73 6.81 -7.59 24.91
N ASP A 74 7.65 -8.04 23.97
CA ASP A 74 9.08 -7.73 23.95
C ASP A 74 9.36 -6.37 23.27
N GLU A 75 10.61 -5.93 23.28
CA GLU A 75 11.00 -4.64 22.70
C GLU A 75 10.88 -4.60 21.17
N GLN A 76 11.25 -5.68 20.50
CA GLN A 76 11.23 -5.79 19.04
C GLN A 76 9.78 -5.72 18.54
N THR A 77 8.88 -6.51 19.11
CA THR A 77 7.46 -6.52 18.76
C THR A 77 6.82 -5.16 19.02
N ARG A 78 7.13 -4.50 20.14
CA ARG A 78 6.66 -3.13 20.42
C ARG A 78 7.16 -2.13 19.39
N ARG A 79 8.44 -2.16 19.01
CA ARG A 79 9.00 -1.24 18.01
C ARG A 79 8.37 -1.43 16.62
N VAL A 80 8.14 -2.68 16.20
CA VAL A 80 7.41 -2.98 14.95
C VAL A 80 6.01 -2.39 15.01
N ARG A 81 5.27 -2.63 16.09
CA ARG A 81 3.91 -2.13 16.26
C ARG A 81 3.85 -0.60 16.24
N ASP A 82 4.70 0.05 17.03
CA ASP A 82 4.73 1.51 17.13
C ASP A 82 5.06 2.15 15.78
N HIS A 83 5.96 1.53 15.00
CA HIS A 83 6.25 1.94 13.62
C HIS A 83 5.00 1.83 12.74
N VAL A 84 4.35 0.66 12.70
CA VAL A 84 3.16 0.44 11.87
C VAL A 84 2.02 1.38 12.24
N GLU A 85 1.71 1.53 13.53
CA GLU A 85 0.66 2.44 14.01
C GLU A 85 0.94 3.90 13.67
N THR A 86 2.19 4.33 13.83
CA THR A 86 2.61 5.68 13.48
C THR A 86 2.40 5.94 11.99
N TYR A 87 2.89 5.06 11.11
CA TYR A 87 2.77 5.26 9.67
C TYR A 87 1.34 5.07 9.17
N GLN A 88 0.54 4.16 9.73
CA GLN A 88 -0.88 4.05 9.40
C GLN A 88 -1.63 5.35 9.71
N ARG A 89 -1.35 5.97 10.86
CA ARG A 89 -1.91 7.28 11.21
C ARG A 89 -1.46 8.38 10.26
N LEU A 90 -0.18 8.41 9.87
CA LEU A 90 0.34 9.40 8.92
C LEU A 90 -0.28 9.24 7.53
N VAL A 91 -0.43 8.01 7.04
CA VAL A 91 -1.10 7.69 5.78
C VAL A 91 -2.56 8.14 5.81
N GLU A 92 -3.26 7.92 6.92
CA GLU A 92 -4.65 8.38 7.09
C GLU A 92 -4.75 9.92 7.09
N LEU A 93 -3.85 10.61 7.78
CA LEU A 93 -3.80 12.07 7.78
C LEU A 93 -3.56 12.65 6.37
N GLU A 94 -2.66 12.05 5.60
CA GLU A 94 -2.43 12.47 4.21
C GLU A 94 -3.66 12.23 3.34
N ARG A 95 -4.31 11.06 3.49
CA ARG A 95 -5.56 10.71 2.79
C ARG A 95 -6.66 11.74 3.07
N GLU A 96 -6.91 12.06 4.34
CA GLU A 96 -7.92 13.02 4.76
C GLU A 96 -7.62 14.43 4.22
N GLU A 97 -6.38 14.91 4.30
CA GLU A 97 -6.02 16.23 3.79
C GLU A 97 -6.04 16.31 2.26
N GLU A 98 -5.68 15.24 1.54
CA GLU A 98 -5.79 15.20 0.09
C GLU A 98 -7.27 15.27 -0.34
N MET A 99 -8.14 14.46 0.26
CA MET A 99 -9.59 14.52 0.03
C MET A 99 -10.15 15.91 0.35
N ARG A 100 -9.80 16.48 1.49
CA ARG A 100 -10.27 17.81 1.92
C ARG A 100 -9.83 18.91 0.97
N ARG A 101 -8.57 18.87 0.51
CA ARG A 101 -8.03 19.83 -0.47
C ARG A 101 -8.76 19.70 -1.81
N HIS A 102 -9.00 18.47 -2.24
CA HIS A 102 -9.71 18.19 -3.49
C HIS A 102 -11.15 18.72 -3.46
N GLU A 103 -11.91 18.40 -2.41
CA GLU A 103 -13.26 18.93 -2.22
C GLU A 103 -13.30 20.46 -2.14
N ALA A 104 -12.37 21.05 -1.39
CA ALA A 104 -12.28 22.50 -1.25
C ALA A 104 -11.98 23.16 -2.61
N GLU A 105 -11.15 22.54 -3.45
CA GLU A 105 -10.87 23.02 -4.80
C GLU A 105 -12.12 22.94 -5.69
N ILE A 106 -12.84 21.80 -5.70
CA ILE A 106 -14.10 21.65 -6.45
C ILE A 106 -15.13 22.70 -6.00
N ARG A 107 -15.26 22.96 -4.70
CA ARG A 107 -16.21 23.95 -4.15
C ARG A 107 -15.87 25.39 -4.53
N SER A 108 -14.58 25.70 -4.64
CA SER A 108 -14.10 27.08 -4.84
C SER A 108 -13.81 27.44 -6.31
N THR A 109 -13.99 26.50 -7.24
CA THR A 109 -13.71 26.72 -8.66
C THR A 109 -14.86 26.24 -9.54
N THR A 110 -15.07 26.93 -10.66
CA THR A 110 -16.02 26.53 -11.68
C THR A 110 -15.45 25.43 -12.58
N GLY A 111 -16.32 24.68 -13.26
CA GLY A 111 -15.90 23.66 -14.23
C GLY A 111 -14.89 24.16 -15.27
N PRO A 112 -15.12 25.30 -15.95
CA PRO A 112 -14.17 25.88 -16.89
C PRO A 112 -12.82 26.27 -16.25
N GLU A 113 -12.80 26.79 -15.03
CA GLU A 113 -11.55 27.12 -14.33
C GLU A 113 -10.74 25.87 -14.01
N ARG A 114 -11.41 24.76 -13.65
CA ARG A 114 -10.75 23.47 -13.42
C ARG A 114 -10.25 22.84 -14.72
N GLU A 115 -11.00 22.95 -15.82
CA GLU A 115 -10.56 22.51 -17.14
C GLU A 115 -9.32 23.30 -17.60
N ALA A 116 -9.29 24.62 -17.38
CA ALA A 116 -8.11 25.45 -17.68
C ALA A 116 -6.87 25.09 -16.83
N LYS A 117 -7.08 24.59 -15.61
CA LYS A 117 -6.01 24.03 -14.76
C LYS A 117 -5.65 22.58 -15.10
N GLY A 118 -6.35 21.97 -16.05
CA GLY A 118 -6.16 20.57 -16.42
C GLY A 118 -6.67 19.55 -15.38
N ARG A 119 -7.48 19.98 -14.41
CA ARG A 119 -8.01 19.13 -13.31
C ARG A 119 -9.37 18.50 -13.61
N ALA A 120 -10.05 18.97 -14.64
CA ALA A 120 -11.33 18.43 -15.08
C ALA A 120 -11.48 18.49 -16.61
N MET A 121 -12.40 17.71 -17.15
CA MET A 121 -12.92 17.86 -18.50
C MET A 121 -14.43 18.02 -18.44
N ILE A 122 -14.96 19.11 -18.99
CA ILE A 122 -16.39 19.41 -19.03
C ILE A 122 -16.98 19.20 -20.43
N ASP A 123 -18.31 19.15 -20.51
CA ASP A 123 -19.06 18.93 -21.76
C ASP A 123 -18.60 17.66 -22.49
N MET A 124 -18.39 16.60 -21.72
CA MET A 124 -17.99 15.29 -22.21
C MET A 124 -19.20 14.46 -22.60
N ARG A 125 -18.97 13.50 -23.48
CA ARG A 125 -19.92 12.46 -23.88
C ARG A 125 -19.26 11.11 -23.66
N GLY A 126 -19.98 10.18 -23.03
CA GLY A 126 -19.52 8.80 -22.90
C GLY A 126 -20.13 7.89 -23.96
N VAL A 127 -19.38 6.85 -24.30
CA VAL A 127 -19.75 5.80 -25.25
C VAL A 127 -19.26 4.49 -24.68
N ASP A 128 -20.16 3.51 -24.62
CA ASP A 128 -19.85 2.17 -24.15
C ASP A 128 -18.82 1.48 -25.06
N GLU A 129 -17.82 0.83 -24.47
CA GLU A 129 -16.87 -0.06 -25.15
C GLU A 129 -16.90 -1.50 -24.62
N GLY A 130 -17.78 -1.81 -23.66
CA GLY A 130 -17.98 -3.16 -23.11
C GLY A 130 -16.94 -3.57 -22.07
N GLN A 131 -16.76 -4.89 -21.87
CA GLN A 131 -15.83 -5.42 -20.88
C GLN A 131 -14.39 -5.51 -21.40
N SER A 132 -13.46 -5.08 -20.56
CA SER A 132 -12.01 -5.21 -20.71
C SER A 132 -11.42 -6.03 -19.56
N LEU A 133 -10.11 -6.30 -19.60
CA LEU A 133 -9.39 -6.91 -18.47
C LEU A 133 -9.39 -6.02 -17.20
N ALA A 134 -9.56 -4.71 -17.36
CA ALA A 134 -9.56 -3.74 -16.27
C ALA A 134 -10.98 -3.44 -15.73
N GLY A 135 -12.02 -4.13 -16.23
CA GLY A 135 -13.42 -3.87 -15.90
C GLY A 135 -14.22 -3.37 -17.09
N HIS A 136 -15.37 -2.76 -16.82
CA HIS A 136 -16.25 -2.23 -17.85
C HIS A 136 -15.74 -0.87 -18.36
N GLU A 137 -15.46 -0.76 -19.65
CA GLU A 137 -14.78 0.39 -20.24
C GLU A 137 -15.78 1.36 -20.88
N VAL A 138 -15.65 2.64 -20.53
CA VAL A 138 -16.39 3.73 -21.15
C VAL A 138 -15.40 4.70 -21.79
N LYS A 139 -15.61 4.99 -23.07
CA LYS A 139 -14.86 5.97 -23.82
C LYS A 139 -15.53 7.34 -23.72
N PHE A 140 -14.80 8.32 -23.21
CA PHE A 140 -15.21 9.71 -23.15
C PHE A 140 -14.52 10.54 -24.23
N LEU A 141 -15.27 11.47 -24.81
CA LEU A 141 -14.82 12.44 -25.80
C LEU A 141 -15.57 13.76 -25.61
N LYS A 142 -15.05 14.86 -26.17
CA LYS A 142 -15.79 16.14 -26.17
C LYS A 142 -17.13 15.97 -26.91
N ARG A 143 -18.16 16.66 -26.41
CA ARG A 143 -19.50 16.64 -27.01
C ARG A 143 -19.50 17.00 -28.50
N ARG A 144 -18.68 17.98 -28.88
CA ARG A 144 -18.39 18.27 -30.28
C ARG A 144 -17.25 17.37 -30.72
N ARG A 145 -17.53 16.47 -31.66
CA ARG A 145 -16.57 15.45 -32.14
C ARG A 145 -15.30 16.03 -32.76
N GLU A 146 -15.33 17.29 -33.17
CA GLU A 146 -14.22 18.00 -33.79
C GLU A 146 -13.31 18.71 -32.77
N ASP A 147 -13.71 18.75 -31.49
CA ASP A 147 -12.91 19.35 -30.43
C ASP A 147 -11.96 18.30 -29.84
N PRO A 148 -10.65 18.59 -29.75
CA PRO A 148 -9.72 17.73 -29.04
C PRO A 148 -9.98 17.76 -27.53
N LEU A 149 -9.42 16.80 -26.80
CA LEU A 149 -9.38 16.88 -25.35
C LEU A 149 -8.56 18.11 -24.92
N PRO A 150 -8.96 18.78 -23.82
CA PRO A 150 -8.16 19.85 -23.25
C PRO A 150 -6.82 19.30 -22.73
N GLU A 151 -5.82 20.18 -22.62
CA GLU A 151 -4.62 19.86 -21.84
C GLU A 151 -5.03 19.54 -20.40
N THR A 152 -4.53 18.43 -19.87
CA THR A 152 -4.97 17.91 -18.58
C THR A 152 -3.84 17.18 -17.88
N GLU A 153 -3.85 17.26 -16.54
CA GLU A 153 -3.03 16.44 -15.67
C GLU A 153 -3.52 14.99 -15.57
N ILE A 154 -4.79 14.71 -15.94
CA ILE A 154 -5.35 13.35 -15.92
C ILE A 154 -4.54 12.45 -16.88
N ALA A 155 -3.91 11.42 -16.32
CA ALA A 155 -3.03 10.47 -16.99
C ALA A 155 -3.54 9.03 -16.87
N VAL A 156 -2.91 8.11 -17.60
CA VAL A 156 -3.19 6.68 -17.50
C VAL A 156 -2.80 6.19 -16.11
N GLY A 157 -3.71 5.47 -15.46
CA GLY A 157 -3.57 5.00 -14.07
C GLY A 157 -4.28 5.86 -13.03
N ASP A 158 -4.67 7.10 -13.36
CA ASP A 158 -5.41 7.96 -12.44
C ASP A 158 -6.85 7.48 -12.26
N LEU A 159 -7.45 7.78 -11.10
CA LEU A 159 -8.89 7.69 -10.93
C LEU A 159 -9.55 8.94 -11.51
N ALA A 160 -10.51 8.74 -12.40
CA ALA A 160 -11.39 9.78 -12.91
C ALA A 160 -12.79 9.58 -12.33
N MET A 161 -13.28 10.57 -11.59
CA MET A 161 -14.67 10.63 -11.12
C MET A 161 -15.53 11.26 -12.22
N VAL A 162 -16.68 10.65 -12.52
CA VAL A 162 -17.62 11.14 -13.54
C VAL A 162 -18.87 11.67 -12.87
N SER A 163 -19.24 12.91 -13.18
CA SER A 163 -20.46 13.56 -12.71
C SER A 163 -21.25 14.12 -13.88
N LYS A 164 -22.56 14.35 -13.69
CA LYS A 164 -23.43 15.01 -14.68
C LYS A 164 -23.85 16.41 -14.24
N ASP A 165 -24.17 16.55 -12.96
CA ASP A 165 -24.64 17.81 -12.38
C ASP A 165 -23.69 18.26 -11.27
N ASP A 166 -23.76 17.61 -10.10
CA ASP A 166 -23.00 17.98 -8.92
C ASP A 166 -21.78 17.05 -8.72
N PRO A 167 -20.54 17.56 -8.91
CA PRO A 167 -19.31 16.79 -8.72
C PRO A 167 -19.02 16.45 -7.25
N LEU A 168 -19.73 17.04 -6.28
CA LEU A 168 -19.52 16.80 -4.85
C LEU A 168 -20.40 15.68 -4.28
N ARG A 169 -21.24 15.04 -5.11
CA ARG A 169 -22.03 13.91 -4.66
C ARG A 169 -21.15 12.69 -4.41
N GLU A 170 -21.36 12.05 -3.26
CA GLU A 170 -20.63 10.84 -2.85
C GLU A 170 -20.94 9.62 -3.74
N ASP A 171 -22.07 9.62 -4.45
CA ASP A 171 -22.51 8.53 -5.32
C ASP A 171 -22.01 8.64 -6.77
N ASN A 172 -21.17 9.64 -7.08
CA ASN A 172 -20.55 9.75 -8.40
C ASN A 172 -19.60 8.57 -8.65
N PRO A 173 -19.73 7.85 -9.78
CA PRO A 173 -18.84 6.75 -10.09
C PRO A 173 -17.43 7.24 -10.41
N ALA A 174 -16.44 6.50 -9.92
CA ALA A 174 -15.04 6.68 -10.26
C ALA A 174 -14.51 5.41 -10.92
N GLY A 175 -13.59 5.59 -11.87
CA GLY A 175 -12.92 4.49 -12.55
C GLY A 175 -11.49 4.85 -12.91
N THR A 176 -10.70 3.86 -13.30
CA THR A 176 -9.29 4.04 -13.65
C THR A 176 -9.13 4.40 -15.12
N VAL A 177 -8.34 5.43 -15.42
CA VAL A 177 -8.01 5.79 -16.80
C VAL A 177 -7.10 4.74 -17.41
N THR A 178 -7.58 4.04 -18.45
CA THR A 178 -6.85 2.95 -19.12
C THR A 178 -6.09 3.43 -20.35
N LYS A 179 -6.60 4.46 -21.02
CA LYS A 179 -6.05 4.98 -22.26
C LYS A 179 -6.40 6.44 -22.46
N LYS A 180 -5.46 7.21 -23.00
CA LYS A 180 -5.64 8.61 -23.37
C LYS A 180 -5.07 8.87 -24.76
N THR A 181 -5.81 9.59 -25.58
CA THR A 181 -5.38 10.13 -26.87
C THR A 181 -5.62 11.63 -26.89
N ASN A 182 -5.33 12.31 -28.01
CA ASN A 182 -5.67 13.73 -28.17
C ASN A 182 -7.19 13.97 -28.28
N TRP A 183 -8.00 12.93 -28.42
CA TRP A 183 -9.44 13.03 -28.72
C TRP A 183 -10.35 12.27 -27.76
N THR A 184 -9.79 11.26 -27.09
CA THR A 184 -10.56 10.32 -26.27
C THR A 184 -9.81 9.97 -25.00
N ILE A 185 -10.55 9.75 -23.93
CA ILE A 185 -10.06 9.19 -22.67
C ILE A 185 -10.95 8.01 -22.31
N HIS A 186 -10.33 6.88 -22.00
CA HIS A 186 -11.02 5.64 -21.68
C HIS A 186 -10.87 5.39 -20.18
N VAL A 187 -11.98 5.06 -19.53
CA VAL A 187 -12.04 4.81 -18.09
C VAL A 187 -12.70 3.46 -17.86
N ALA A 188 -12.03 2.61 -17.10
CA ALA A 188 -12.55 1.32 -16.68
C ALA A 188 -13.18 1.41 -15.28
N PHE A 189 -14.36 0.82 -15.14
CA PHE A 189 -15.11 0.74 -13.90
C PHE A 189 -15.19 -0.71 -13.43
N ASP A 190 -14.98 -0.95 -12.14
CA ASP A 190 -15.00 -2.31 -11.54
C ASP A 190 -16.39 -2.97 -11.62
N ARG A 191 -17.44 -2.16 -11.72
CA ARG A 191 -18.84 -2.58 -11.83
C ARG A 191 -19.45 -2.01 -13.11
N GLU A 192 -20.59 -2.55 -13.50
CA GLU A 192 -21.35 -2.01 -14.62
C GLU A 192 -21.68 -0.52 -14.37
N PRO A 193 -21.26 0.40 -15.26
CA PRO A 193 -21.40 1.83 -15.05
C PRO A 193 -22.88 2.23 -15.15
N PRO A 194 -23.33 3.23 -14.37
CA PRO A 194 -24.70 3.75 -14.50
C PRO A 194 -24.99 4.28 -15.91
N ASP A 195 -26.22 4.07 -16.41
CA ASP A 195 -26.65 4.47 -17.77
C ASP A 195 -26.33 5.94 -18.13
N PHE A 196 -26.32 6.85 -17.14
CA PHE A 196 -26.04 8.26 -17.40
C PHE A 196 -24.62 8.50 -17.92
N LEU A 197 -23.67 7.59 -17.67
CA LEU A 197 -22.30 7.67 -18.17
C LEU A 197 -22.25 7.51 -19.69
N LEU A 198 -23.29 6.95 -20.31
CA LEU A 198 -23.41 6.80 -21.76
C LEU A 198 -24.10 8.00 -22.42
N GLY A 199 -24.29 9.10 -21.66
CA GLY A 199 -24.93 10.33 -22.09
C GLY A 199 -23.96 11.46 -22.49
N GLU A 200 -24.50 12.68 -22.57
CA GLU A 200 -23.77 13.92 -22.84
C GLU A 200 -23.85 14.88 -21.64
N GLY A 201 -22.99 15.91 -21.64
CA GLY A 201 -22.94 16.91 -20.58
C GLY A 201 -22.23 16.40 -19.33
N LEU A 202 -21.37 15.40 -19.50
CA LEU A 202 -20.63 14.79 -18.41
C LEU A 202 -19.41 15.65 -18.08
N ARG A 203 -18.98 15.52 -16.83
CA ARG A 203 -17.76 16.12 -16.31
C ARG A 203 -16.89 15.01 -15.71
N LEU A 204 -15.63 14.98 -16.11
CA LEU A 204 -14.61 14.11 -15.54
C LEU A 204 -13.70 14.95 -14.65
N ASP A 205 -13.52 14.57 -13.40
CA ASP A 205 -12.55 15.18 -12.48
C ASP A 205 -11.43 14.19 -12.17
N LEU A 206 -10.18 14.68 -12.12
CA LEU A 206 -9.08 13.95 -11.50
C LEU A 206 -9.44 13.69 -10.05
N TYR A 207 -9.63 12.44 -9.64
CA TYR A 207 -10.10 12.09 -8.31
C TYR A 207 -8.99 11.50 -7.45
N VAL A 208 -9.14 11.60 -6.13
CA VAL A 208 -8.19 11.03 -5.17
C VAL A 208 -8.24 9.51 -5.24
N ASN A 209 -7.07 8.90 -5.41
CA ASN A 209 -6.95 7.45 -5.48
C ASN A 209 -6.92 6.81 -4.08
N ASP A 210 -8.08 6.57 -3.49
CA ASP A 210 -8.19 5.91 -2.17
C ASP A 210 -7.52 4.52 -2.16
N ILE A 211 -7.50 3.83 -3.30
CA ILE A 211 -6.90 2.50 -3.44
C ILE A 211 -5.40 2.54 -3.11
N THR A 212 -4.70 3.63 -3.44
CA THR A 212 -3.29 3.82 -3.10
C THR A 212 -3.09 3.80 -1.58
N TYR A 213 -3.92 4.53 -0.83
CA TYR A 213 -3.86 4.57 0.63
C TYR A 213 -4.23 3.24 1.26
N GLN A 214 -5.25 2.54 0.74
CA GLN A 214 -5.62 1.21 1.21
C GLN A 214 -4.47 0.20 0.99
N ARG A 215 -3.78 0.26 -0.16
CA ARG A 215 -2.61 -0.58 -0.44
C ARG A 215 -1.44 -0.28 0.50
N MET A 216 -1.18 0.99 0.79
CA MET A 216 -0.16 1.38 1.78
C MET A 216 -0.48 0.83 3.17
N LYS A 217 -1.73 0.98 3.64
CA LYS A 217 -2.16 0.46 4.95
C LYS A 217 -2.08 -1.07 5.01
N ALA A 218 -2.50 -1.76 3.95
CA ALA A 218 -2.39 -3.21 3.85
C ALA A 218 -0.93 -3.68 3.86
N ALA A 219 -0.02 -2.99 3.17
CA ALA A 219 1.41 -3.29 3.20
C ALA A 219 2.01 -3.08 4.60
N LEU A 220 1.60 -2.01 5.31
CA LEU A 220 1.99 -1.77 6.70
C LEU A 220 1.47 -2.86 7.65
N ASP A 221 0.25 -3.36 7.44
CA ASP A 221 -0.28 -4.47 8.24
C ASP A 221 0.49 -5.76 8.03
N GLN A 222 0.97 -6.03 6.81
CA GLN A 222 1.83 -7.20 6.52
C GLN A 222 3.15 -7.17 7.28
N LEU A 223 3.65 -5.99 7.68
CA LEU A 223 4.87 -5.92 8.50
C LEU A 223 4.65 -6.46 9.92
N ARG A 224 3.44 -6.38 10.46
CA ARG A 224 3.12 -6.87 11.82
C ARG A 224 3.29 -8.38 11.91
N THR A 225 2.86 -9.09 10.88
CA THR A 225 2.89 -10.56 10.80
C THR A 225 3.94 -11.08 9.83
N ALA A 226 4.96 -10.27 9.54
CA ALA A 226 6.06 -10.67 8.69
C ALA A 226 6.84 -11.83 9.33
N GLU A 227 7.12 -12.86 8.52
CA GLU A 227 7.86 -14.06 8.91
C GLU A 227 9.08 -14.27 8.00
N ALA A 228 10.03 -15.08 8.45
CA ALA A 228 11.22 -15.50 7.71
C ALA A 228 11.93 -14.30 7.04
N ARG A 229 12.19 -14.38 5.73
CA ARG A 229 12.92 -13.34 5.00
C ARG A 229 12.26 -11.96 5.07
N LEU A 230 10.92 -11.91 5.15
CA LEU A 230 10.21 -10.64 5.26
C LEU A 230 10.41 -10.01 6.65
N ALA A 231 10.50 -10.81 7.71
CA ALA A 231 10.79 -10.34 9.06
C ALA A 231 12.21 -9.75 9.15
N GLU A 232 13.20 -10.44 8.57
CA GLU A 232 14.58 -9.96 8.50
C GLU A 232 14.67 -8.61 7.78
N LEU A 233 14.06 -8.51 6.59
CA LEU A 233 14.03 -7.25 5.82
C LEU A 233 13.29 -6.14 6.57
N ARG A 234 12.14 -6.45 7.19
CA ARG A 234 11.42 -5.50 8.04
C ARG A 234 12.34 -4.95 9.12
N ASP A 235 12.99 -5.84 9.86
CA ASP A 235 13.82 -5.47 11.01
C ASP A 235 15.02 -4.61 10.60
N THR A 236 15.65 -4.93 9.47
CA THR A 236 16.70 -4.08 8.87
C THR A 236 16.15 -2.72 8.46
N LEU A 237 15.00 -2.67 7.76
CA LEU A 237 14.43 -1.42 7.23
C LEU A 237 13.90 -0.47 8.33
N ILE A 238 13.48 -0.99 9.48
CA ILE A 238 13.01 -0.18 10.61
C ILE A 238 14.09 0.04 11.69
N GLY A 239 15.34 -0.40 11.44
CA GLY A 239 16.49 -0.17 12.31
C GLY A 239 16.46 -0.98 13.61
N LEU A 240 15.94 -2.20 13.55
CA LEU A 240 16.06 -3.23 14.59
C LEU A 240 17.29 -4.12 14.37
N ALA A 241 17.72 -4.28 13.12
CA ALA A 241 18.92 -4.99 12.72
C ALA A 241 19.80 -4.10 11.83
N GLU A 242 21.11 -4.37 11.83
CA GLU A 242 22.01 -3.78 10.84
C GLU A 242 21.99 -4.63 9.56
N PRO A 243 22.02 -4.00 8.36
CA PRO A 243 22.12 -4.75 7.12
C PRO A 243 23.44 -5.50 7.05
N ALA A 244 23.45 -6.67 6.42
CA ALA A 244 24.67 -7.41 6.14
C ALA A 244 25.67 -6.55 5.34
N GLU A 245 26.96 -6.66 5.66
CA GLU A 245 28.00 -6.02 4.86
C GLU A 245 27.99 -6.63 3.45
N PRO A 246 27.87 -5.81 2.39
CA PRO A 246 27.76 -6.33 1.03
C PRO A 246 29.12 -6.90 0.60
N ASP A 247 29.14 -8.15 0.14
CA ASP A 247 30.30 -8.75 -0.52
C ASP A 247 30.15 -8.57 -2.05
N PRO A 248 30.88 -7.65 -2.69
CA PRO A 248 30.63 -7.29 -4.08
C PRO A 248 30.79 -8.50 -5.02
N THR A 249 29.74 -8.83 -5.75
CA THR A 249 29.75 -9.94 -6.70
C THR A 249 30.75 -9.67 -7.83
N GLU A 250 31.53 -10.67 -8.22
CA GLU A 250 32.35 -10.59 -9.42
C GLU A 250 31.47 -10.61 -10.68
N VAL A 251 31.65 -9.59 -11.52
CA VAL A 251 30.98 -9.46 -12.82
C VAL A 251 32.06 -9.43 -13.90
N GLU A 252 32.15 -10.53 -14.65
CA GLU A 252 33.13 -10.71 -15.73
C GLU A 252 32.64 -10.11 -17.06
N ALA A 253 31.39 -10.40 -17.43
CA ALA A 253 30.78 -9.95 -18.66
C ALA A 253 29.74 -8.86 -18.37
N TRP A 254 29.92 -7.69 -19.02
CA TRP A 254 29.03 -6.54 -18.86
C TRP A 254 28.09 -6.44 -20.05
N TYR A 255 26.81 -6.20 -19.80
CA TYR A 255 25.86 -5.94 -20.89
C TYR A 255 26.08 -4.54 -21.47
N ASN A 256 26.43 -3.57 -20.61
CA ASN A 256 26.87 -2.25 -21.00
C ASN A 256 28.37 -2.03 -20.71
N GLU A 257 29.20 -2.15 -21.73
CA GLU A 257 30.65 -1.90 -21.62
C GLU A 257 31.01 -0.44 -21.31
N GLN A 258 30.09 0.50 -21.49
CA GLN A 258 30.31 1.94 -21.30
C GLN A 258 30.13 2.40 -19.84
N LEU A 259 29.80 1.50 -18.92
CA LEU A 259 29.71 1.84 -17.50
C LEU A 259 31.07 2.29 -16.97
N ASP A 260 31.07 3.41 -16.25
CA ASP A 260 32.26 3.88 -15.54
C ASP A 260 32.54 3.06 -14.28
N ASP A 261 33.71 3.25 -13.67
CA ASP A 261 34.13 2.48 -12.50
C ASP A 261 33.19 2.63 -11.29
N SER A 262 32.58 3.80 -11.10
CA SER A 262 31.66 4.04 -10.00
C SER A 262 30.34 3.30 -10.21
N GLN A 263 29.85 3.26 -11.44
CA GLN A 263 28.64 2.51 -11.83
C GLN A 263 28.89 1.01 -11.73
N ARG A 264 30.03 0.52 -12.24
CA ARG A 264 30.41 -0.90 -12.12
C ARG A 264 30.52 -1.33 -10.66
N LEU A 265 31.11 -0.51 -9.79
CA LEU A 265 31.18 -0.79 -8.36
C LEU A 265 29.77 -0.83 -7.72
N ALA A 266 28.89 0.08 -8.09
CA ALA A 266 27.49 0.07 -7.63
C ALA A 266 26.76 -1.20 -8.06
N VAL A 267 26.96 -1.66 -9.31
CA VAL A 267 26.36 -2.93 -9.80
C VAL A 267 26.84 -4.11 -8.97
N ARG A 268 28.16 -4.26 -8.79
CA ARG A 268 28.72 -5.39 -8.00
C ARG A 268 28.22 -5.39 -6.56
N ARG A 269 28.16 -4.22 -5.92
CA ARG A 269 27.65 -4.10 -4.55
C ARG A 269 26.14 -4.35 -4.45
N ALA A 270 25.37 -3.98 -5.47
CA ALA A 270 23.94 -4.24 -5.51
C ALA A 270 23.65 -5.75 -5.64
N LEU A 271 24.38 -6.45 -6.51
CA LEU A 271 24.25 -7.90 -6.69
C LEU A 271 24.72 -8.70 -5.47
N GLY A 272 25.71 -8.16 -4.74
CA GLY A 272 26.28 -8.77 -3.55
C GLY A 272 25.61 -8.37 -2.23
N ALA A 273 24.56 -7.54 -2.29
CA ALA A 273 23.84 -7.14 -1.09
C ALA A 273 22.78 -8.18 -0.74
N GLU A 274 22.83 -8.70 0.49
CA GLU A 274 21.84 -9.65 0.97
C GLU A 274 20.50 -8.96 1.27
N ASP A 275 20.53 -7.83 2.01
CA ASP A 275 19.34 -7.13 2.50
C ASP A 275 18.89 -5.96 1.62
N VAL A 276 19.73 -4.92 1.54
CA VAL A 276 19.40 -3.68 0.84
C VAL A 276 20.65 -2.99 0.33
N HIS A 277 20.58 -2.45 -0.88
CA HIS A 277 21.62 -1.61 -1.45
C HIS A 277 21.04 -0.29 -1.95
N LEU A 278 21.68 0.83 -1.59
CA LEU A 278 21.26 2.17 -2.00
C LEU A 278 22.23 2.73 -3.04
N VAL A 279 21.77 2.80 -4.30
CA VAL A 279 22.51 3.47 -5.37
C VAL A 279 22.12 4.95 -5.40
N HIS A 280 23.03 5.80 -4.94
CA HIS A 280 22.85 7.25 -5.02
C HIS A 280 23.55 7.82 -6.26
N GLY A 281 22.80 8.56 -7.09
CA GLY A 281 23.36 9.28 -8.23
C GLY A 281 22.71 10.66 -8.43
N PRO A 282 23.47 11.76 -8.49
CA PRO A 282 22.98 13.07 -8.91
C PRO A 282 22.32 13.06 -10.32
N PRO A 283 21.61 14.13 -10.71
CA PRO A 283 21.07 14.25 -12.07
C PRO A 283 22.16 14.03 -13.14
N GLY A 284 21.88 13.24 -14.17
CA GLY A 284 22.81 12.97 -15.28
C GLY A 284 23.89 11.91 -15.04
N THR A 285 23.95 11.28 -13.87
CA THR A 285 25.00 10.28 -13.52
C THR A 285 24.69 8.83 -13.95
N GLY A 286 23.66 8.63 -14.77
CA GLY A 286 23.36 7.31 -15.30
C GLY A 286 22.73 6.31 -14.32
N LYS A 287 22.06 6.77 -13.24
CA LYS A 287 21.33 5.87 -12.30
C LYS A 287 20.49 4.79 -12.99
N THR A 288 19.69 5.18 -13.99
CA THR A 288 18.86 4.25 -14.76
C THR A 288 19.71 3.25 -15.53
N THR A 289 20.82 3.70 -16.11
CA THR A 289 21.78 2.83 -16.80
C THR A 289 22.38 1.79 -15.84
N THR A 290 22.77 2.21 -14.63
CA THR A 290 23.26 1.32 -13.57
C THR A 290 22.19 0.32 -13.12
N ALA A 291 20.95 0.77 -12.89
CA ALA A 291 19.85 -0.10 -12.48
C ALA A 291 19.50 -1.15 -13.54
N ILE A 292 19.50 -0.76 -14.83
CA ILE A 292 19.29 -1.70 -15.93
C ILE A 292 20.38 -2.79 -15.93
N GLU A 293 21.64 -2.43 -15.74
CA GLU A 293 22.72 -3.41 -15.66
C GLU A 293 22.51 -4.37 -14.48
N VAL A 294 22.16 -3.89 -13.28
CA VAL A 294 21.85 -4.76 -12.12
C VAL A 294 20.75 -5.77 -12.48
N ILE A 295 19.66 -5.31 -13.10
CA ILE A 295 18.55 -6.19 -13.52
C ILE A 295 19.03 -7.22 -14.54
N GLN A 296 19.81 -6.81 -15.55
CA GLN A 296 20.32 -7.72 -16.57
C GLN A 296 21.28 -8.77 -16.00
N GLN A 297 22.12 -8.40 -15.04
CA GLN A 297 23.02 -9.32 -14.36
C GLN A 297 22.25 -10.33 -13.50
N ALA A 298 21.27 -9.88 -12.69
CA ALA A 298 20.43 -10.77 -11.88
C ALA A 298 19.62 -11.75 -12.75
N VAL A 299 18.97 -11.25 -13.81
CA VAL A 299 18.24 -12.12 -14.75
C VAL A 299 19.19 -13.07 -15.48
N GLY A 300 20.40 -12.63 -15.82
CA GLY A 300 21.44 -13.47 -16.40
C GLY A 300 21.91 -14.60 -15.48
N ALA A 301 21.87 -14.38 -14.16
CA ALA A 301 22.15 -15.39 -13.14
C ALA A 301 20.97 -16.36 -12.89
N GLY A 302 19.78 -16.07 -13.46
CA GLY A 302 18.57 -16.88 -13.33
C GLY A 302 17.58 -16.38 -12.29
N ASP A 303 17.80 -15.20 -11.70
CA ASP A 303 16.91 -14.63 -10.70
C ASP A 303 15.63 -14.05 -11.32
N THR A 304 14.55 -14.07 -10.54
CA THR A 304 13.32 -13.34 -10.86
C THR A 304 13.37 -11.94 -10.25
N VAL A 305 13.18 -10.91 -11.06
CA VAL A 305 13.29 -9.52 -10.63
C VAL A 305 11.94 -8.81 -10.71
N LEU A 306 11.54 -8.15 -9.62
CA LEU A 306 10.44 -7.17 -9.61
C LEU A 306 11.04 -5.77 -9.77
N ALA A 307 10.69 -5.08 -10.86
CA ALA A 307 11.06 -3.69 -11.10
C ALA A 307 9.82 -2.79 -11.01
N THR A 308 9.90 -1.75 -10.18
CA THR A 308 8.81 -0.80 -9.88
C THR A 308 9.24 0.63 -10.14
#